data_AF-A0A4P8EEU1-F1
#
_entry.id   AF-A0A4P8EEU1-F1
#
_cell.length_a   1.000
_cell.length_b   1.000
_cell.length_c   1.000
_cell.angle_alpha   90.00
_cell.angle_beta   90.00
_cell.angle_gamma   90.00
#
_symmetry.space_group_name_H-M   'P 1'
#
loop_
_entity.id
_entity.type
_entity.pdbx_description
1 polymer ?
#
loop_
_entity_poly.entity_id
_entity_poly.type
_entity_poly.pdbx_seq_one_letter_code
_entity_poly.pdbx_strand_id
1 'polypeptide(L)'
;MSYSWSSPDHEARVLDLATDLRSAGVDAILDKWDLREGQESTAFMEQMVTDKDIQKVIIVSDRVYAEKSDQRSGGAGTEAQIISPKLYSGEDEGKFVALVFERDEHGNACLPTYYTSRIFIDFTDLTRATDSFEQLVRWIFDKPLYKKPDVGRPPAYLKSDEATITLATSAAH
;
A
#
# COMPACT_ATOMS: atom_id res chain seq x y z
N MET A 1 7.73 -8.94 -6.15
CA MET A 1 7.71 -7.46 -6.16
C MET A 1 7.63 -7.00 -7.61
N SER A 2 6.84 -5.97 -7.91
CA SER A 2 6.72 -5.40 -9.27
C SER A 2 7.44 -4.05 -9.31
N TYR A 3 8.35 -3.87 -10.26
CA TYR A 3 9.19 -2.69 -10.41
C TYR A 3 9.72 -2.61 -11.85
N SER A 4 10.30 -1.47 -12.24
CA SER A 4 10.96 -1.33 -13.55
C SER A 4 12.47 -1.32 -13.44
N TRP A 5 13.13 -1.85 -14.46
CA TRP A 5 14.58 -1.75 -14.62
C TRP A 5 14.94 -0.37 -15.17
N SER A 6 14.80 0.65 -14.32
CA SER A 6 14.94 2.06 -14.69
C SER A 6 16.40 2.49 -14.75
N SER A 7 17.20 2.06 -13.79
CA SER A 7 18.64 2.31 -13.71
C SER A 7 19.32 1.26 -12.80
N PRO A 8 20.64 1.05 -12.93
CA PRO A 8 21.37 0.16 -12.04
C PRO A 8 21.22 0.50 -10.55
N ASP A 9 21.18 1.80 -10.21
CA ASP A 9 21.01 2.27 -8.84
C ASP A 9 19.60 1.96 -8.31
N HIS A 10 18.56 2.13 -9.14
CA HIS A 10 17.19 1.75 -8.78
C HIS A 10 17.10 0.23 -8.56
N GLU A 11 17.65 -0.56 -9.47
CA GLU A 11 17.66 -2.02 -9.37
C GLU A 11 18.40 -2.52 -8.12
N ALA A 12 19.56 -1.93 -7.79
CA ALA A 12 20.29 -2.23 -6.56
C ALA A 12 19.47 -1.89 -5.32
N ARG A 13 18.82 -0.73 -5.31
CA ARG A 13 17.97 -0.30 -4.20
C ARG A 13 16.75 -1.21 -4.00
N VAL A 14 16.14 -1.70 -5.07
CA VAL A 14 15.04 -2.69 -5.00
C VAL A 14 15.55 -4.02 -4.47
N LEU A 15 16.74 -4.46 -4.90
CA LEU A 15 17.37 -5.68 -4.42
C LEU A 15 17.71 -5.60 -2.92
N ASP A 16 18.23 -4.46 -2.45
CA ASP A 16 18.50 -4.21 -1.03
C ASP A 16 17.21 -4.26 -0.21
N LEU A 17 16.15 -3.58 -0.67
CA LEU A 17 14.84 -3.62 -0.02
C LEU A 17 14.29 -5.05 0.07
N ALA A 18 14.37 -5.83 -1.01
CA ALA A 18 13.93 -7.22 -1.01
C ALA A 18 14.75 -8.06 -0.01
N THR A 19 16.06 -7.81 0.09
CA THR A 19 16.96 -8.52 1.01
C THR A 19 16.62 -8.19 2.46
N ASP A 20 16.33 -6.93 2.76
CA ASP A 20 15.89 -6.47 4.08
C ASP A 20 14.54 -7.11 4.45
N LEU A 21 13.60 -7.21 3.51
CA LEU A 21 12.33 -7.92 3.72
C LEU A 21 12.55 -9.39 4.09
N ARG A 22 13.45 -10.10 3.38
CA ARG A 22 13.82 -11.48 3.73
C ARG A 22 14.43 -11.57 5.13
N SER A 23 15.28 -10.62 5.49
CA SER A 23 15.87 -10.52 6.83
C SER A 23 14.82 -10.24 7.91
N ALA A 24 13.71 -9.59 7.56
CA ALA A 24 12.56 -9.34 8.43
C ALA A 24 11.53 -10.50 8.46
N GLY A 25 11.85 -11.65 7.86
CA GLY A 25 10.99 -12.84 7.86
C GLY A 25 9.87 -12.82 6.82
N VAL A 26 9.98 -11.96 5.79
CA VAL A 26 9.07 -11.94 4.64
C VAL A 26 9.73 -12.71 3.49
N ASP A 27 9.05 -13.73 2.95
CA ASP A 27 9.55 -14.42 1.76
C ASP A 27 9.32 -13.56 0.50
N ALA A 28 10.25 -12.63 0.26
CA ALA A 28 10.18 -11.75 -0.90
C ALA A 28 10.56 -12.50 -2.17
N ILE A 29 9.66 -12.47 -3.16
CA ILE A 29 9.83 -13.00 -4.52
C ILE A 29 10.29 -11.85 -5.43
N LEU A 30 11.40 -12.03 -6.11
CA LEU A 30 12.05 -11.03 -6.96
C LEU A 30 12.56 -11.67 -8.25
N ASP A 31 12.29 -11.04 -9.38
CA ASP A 31 12.72 -11.52 -10.71
C ASP A 31 14.22 -11.85 -10.75
N LYS A 32 15.10 -11.05 -10.15
CA LYS A 32 16.55 -11.28 -10.08
C LYS A 32 16.97 -12.55 -9.34
N TRP A 33 16.10 -13.12 -8.50
CA TRP A 33 16.37 -14.36 -7.78
C TRP A 33 15.63 -15.55 -8.39
N ASP A 34 14.41 -15.31 -8.86
CA ASP A 34 13.46 -16.35 -9.21
C ASP A 34 13.39 -16.61 -10.72
N LEU A 35 13.71 -15.61 -11.56
CA LEU A 35 13.81 -15.81 -13.00
C LEU A 35 15.17 -16.38 -13.40
N ARG A 36 15.11 -17.40 -14.27
CA ARG A 36 16.27 -17.97 -14.97
C ARG A 36 16.26 -17.55 -16.43
N GLU A 37 17.43 -17.59 -17.06
CA GLU A 37 17.58 -17.29 -18.49
C GLU A 37 16.63 -18.17 -19.33
N GLY A 38 15.84 -17.53 -20.20
CA GLY A 38 14.83 -18.18 -21.04
C GLY A 38 13.42 -18.26 -20.44
N GLN A 39 13.19 -17.75 -19.22
CA GLN A 39 11.85 -17.56 -18.68
C GLN A 39 11.24 -16.22 -19.11
N GLU A 40 9.93 -16.23 -19.38
CA GLU A 40 9.18 -15.05 -19.80
C GLU A 40 8.78 -14.19 -18.59
N SER A 41 9.15 -12.90 -18.60
CA SER A 41 8.80 -11.96 -17.54
C SER A 41 7.28 -11.76 -17.38
N THR A 42 6.52 -11.93 -18.47
CA THR A 42 5.05 -11.89 -18.46
C THR A 42 4.47 -12.96 -17.53
N ALA A 43 4.96 -14.20 -17.59
CA ALA A 43 4.47 -15.28 -16.74
C ALA A 43 4.75 -15.00 -15.25
N PHE A 44 5.92 -14.41 -14.96
CA PHE A 44 6.28 -13.97 -13.62
C PHE A 44 5.37 -12.86 -13.09
N MET A 45 4.94 -11.94 -13.95
CA MET A 45 3.97 -10.91 -13.60
C MET A 45 2.57 -11.48 -13.38
N GLU A 46 2.12 -12.41 -14.23
CA GLU A 46 0.82 -13.08 -14.08
C GLU A 46 0.73 -13.87 -12.77
N GLN A 47 1.82 -14.51 -12.35
CA GLN A 47 1.85 -15.25 -11.09
C GLN A 47 1.51 -14.35 -9.89
N MET A 48 1.89 -13.06 -9.91
CA MET A 48 1.65 -12.12 -8.79
C MET A 48 0.17 -11.95 -8.45
N VAL A 49 -0.70 -12.17 -9.44
CA VAL A 49 -2.15 -12.01 -9.29
C VAL A 49 -2.94 -13.32 -9.37
N THR A 50 -2.33 -14.38 -9.91
CA THR A 50 -2.98 -15.69 -10.09
C THR A 50 -2.59 -16.70 -9.03
N ASP A 51 -1.38 -16.59 -8.48
CA ASP A 51 -0.92 -17.44 -7.39
C ASP A 51 -1.62 -17.06 -6.08
N LYS A 52 -2.16 -18.07 -5.40
CA LYS A 52 -2.88 -17.93 -4.14
C LYS A 52 -1.96 -17.87 -2.93
N ASP A 53 -0.72 -18.34 -3.07
CA ASP A 53 0.29 -18.26 -2.01
C ASP A 53 0.88 -16.85 -1.90
N ILE A 54 0.73 -16.02 -2.94
CA ILE A 54 1.12 -14.60 -2.94
C ILE A 54 0.07 -13.76 -2.20
N GLN A 55 0.39 -13.43 -0.96
CA GLN A 55 -0.49 -12.66 -0.05
C GLN A 55 -0.44 -11.15 -0.29
N LYS A 56 0.73 -10.62 -0.68
CA LYS A 56 1.00 -9.19 -0.80
C LYS A 56 1.81 -8.91 -2.06
N VAL A 57 1.47 -7.82 -2.75
CA VAL A 57 2.15 -7.34 -3.95
C VAL A 57 2.61 -5.91 -3.71
N ILE A 58 3.92 -5.72 -3.79
CA ILE A 58 4.58 -4.42 -3.67
C ILE A 58 4.82 -3.89 -5.08
N ILE A 59 4.33 -2.68 -5.36
CA ILE A 59 4.57 -1.94 -6.60
C ILE A 59 5.62 -0.87 -6.28
N VAL A 60 6.86 -1.05 -6.72
CA VAL A 60 7.90 -0.03 -6.59
C VAL A 60 7.77 0.93 -7.76
N SER A 61 7.35 2.15 -7.46
CA SER A 61 7.02 3.15 -8.46
C SER A 61 8.04 4.28 -8.46
N ASP A 62 8.67 4.45 -9.60
CA ASP A 62 9.44 5.64 -9.98
C ASP A 62 8.81 6.26 -11.24
N ARG A 63 9.44 7.29 -11.81
CA ARG A 63 8.90 7.95 -13.00
C ARG A 63 8.82 7.00 -14.19
N VAL A 64 9.83 6.15 -14.39
CA VAL A 64 9.87 5.21 -15.52
C VAL A 64 8.79 4.15 -15.39
N TYR A 65 8.56 3.61 -14.18
CA TYR A 65 7.50 2.65 -13.91
C TYR A 65 6.11 3.26 -14.20
N ALA A 66 5.88 4.48 -13.71
CA ALA A 66 4.62 5.20 -13.93
C ALA A 66 4.39 5.48 -15.42
N GLU A 67 5.39 6.00 -16.12
CA GLU A 67 5.32 6.27 -17.57
C GLU A 67 5.06 5.00 -18.37
N LYS A 68 5.77 3.90 -18.09
CA LYS A 68 5.56 2.60 -18.76
C LYS A 68 4.17 2.02 -18.49
N SER A 69 3.68 2.18 -17.27
CA SER A 69 2.34 1.74 -16.88
C SER A 69 1.24 2.54 -17.59
N ASP A 70 1.46 3.84 -17.80
CA ASP A 70 0.44 4.76 -18.32
C ASP A 70 0.46 4.92 -19.85
N GLN A 71 1.58 4.65 -20.52
CA GLN A 71 1.69 4.72 -21.98
C GLN A 71 0.81 3.65 -22.65
N ARG A 72 -0.31 4.12 -23.25
CA ARG A 72 -1.31 3.31 -23.98
C ARG A 72 -0.96 3.05 -25.46
N SER A 73 0.23 3.45 -25.91
CA SER A 73 0.58 3.45 -27.33
C SER A 73 1.23 2.13 -27.74
N GLY A 74 0.42 1.09 -27.98
CA GLY A 74 0.87 -0.19 -28.56
C GLY A 74 0.49 -1.46 -27.81
N GLY A 75 -0.35 -1.34 -26.78
CA GLY A 75 -0.61 -2.39 -25.79
C GLY A 75 -0.08 -1.89 -24.45
N ALA A 76 -0.98 -1.53 -23.54
CA ALA A 76 -0.60 -1.04 -22.20
C ALA A 76 0.47 -1.96 -21.61
N GLY A 77 1.49 -1.40 -20.93
CA GLY A 77 2.55 -2.21 -20.31
C GLY A 77 1.96 -3.43 -19.62
N THR A 78 2.58 -4.60 -19.81
CA THR A 78 2.12 -5.90 -19.29
C THR A 78 1.67 -5.79 -17.82
N GLU A 79 2.36 -4.96 -17.03
CA GLU A 79 2.05 -4.63 -15.65
C GLU A 79 0.66 -3.98 -15.48
N ALA A 80 0.34 -2.94 -16.26
CA ALA A 80 -0.95 -2.25 -16.18
C ALA A 80 -2.10 -3.16 -16.59
N GLN A 81 -1.89 -4.08 -17.55
CA GLN A 81 -2.90 -5.04 -17.97
C GLN A 81 -3.18 -6.12 -16.91
N ILE A 82 -2.18 -6.47 -16.11
CA ILE A 82 -2.29 -7.52 -15.10
C ILE A 82 -2.76 -6.96 -13.75
N ILE A 83 -2.18 -5.85 -13.29
CA ILE A 83 -2.41 -5.29 -11.94
C ILE A 83 -3.69 -4.44 -11.90
N SER A 84 -3.94 -3.61 -12.92
CA SER A 84 -5.04 -2.65 -12.85
C SER A 84 -6.43 -3.32 -12.75
N PRO A 85 -6.75 -4.41 -13.48
CA PRO A 85 -8.05 -5.06 -13.34
C PRO A 85 -8.28 -5.62 -11.93
N LYS A 86 -7.23 -6.15 -11.29
CA LYS A 86 -7.28 -6.64 -9.90
C LYS A 86 -7.55 -5.51 -8.92
N LEU A 87 -6.84 -4.39 -9.06
CA LEU A 87 -7.10 -3.19 -8.26
C LEU A 87 -8.53 -2.67 -8.44
N TYR A 88 -9.06 -2.64 -9.67
CA TYR A 88 -10.42 -2.14 -9.92
C TYR A 88 -11.52 -3.10 -9.48
N SER A 89 -11.28 -4.41 -9.50
CA SER A 89 -12.26 -5.42 -9.05
C SER A 89 -12.59 -5.30 -7.56
N GLY A 90 -11.65 -4.80 -6.75
CA GLY A 90 -11.79 -4.72 -5.29
C GLY A 90 -11.70 -6.07 -4.57
N GLU A 91 -11.56 -7.19 -5.29
CA GLU A 91 -11.49 -8.54 -4.71
C GLU A 91 -10.22 -8.77 -3.87
N ASP A 92 -9.20 -7.93 -4.08
CA ASP A 92 -7.88 -8.01 -3.45
C ASP A 92 -7.59 -6.76 -2.57
N GLU A 93 -8.58 -6.30 -1.80
CA GLU A 93 -8.39 -5.17 -0.87
C GLU A 93 -7.28 -5.47 0.14
N GLY A 94 -6.26 -4.59 0.19
CA GLY A 94 -5.11 -4.77 1.06
C GLY A 94 -4.01 -5.71 0.53
N LYS A 95 -4.15 -6.29 -0.68
CA LYS A 95 -3.09 -7.08 -1.33
C LYS A 95 -2.01 -6.20 -1.95
N PHE A 96 -2.35 -5.02 -2.47
CA PHE A 96 -1.41 -4.17 -3.23
C PHE A 96 -1.04 -2.89 -2.47
N VAL A 97 0.26 -2.59 -2.38
CA VAL A 97 0.77 -1.29 -1.92
C VAL A 97 1.76 -0.71 -2.92
N ALA A 98 1.66 0.59 -3.21
CA ALA A 98 2.70 1.29 -3.95
C ALA A 98 3.76 1.88 -3.01
N LEU A 99 5.03 1.73 -3.38
CA LEU A 99 6.17 2.40 -2.77
C LEU A 99 6.64 3.48 -3.72
N VAL A 100 6.69 4.73 -3.26
CA VAL A 100 7.11 5.86 -4.07
C VAL A 100 8.61 6.06 -3.90
N PHE A 101 9.37 5.82 -4.96
CA PHE A 101 10.84 5.95 -4.96
C PHE A 101 11.31 7.25 -5.60
N GLU A 102 10.42 7.93 -6.34
CA GLU A 102 10.68 9.19 -7.03
C GLU A 102 9.47 10.12 -6.94
N ARG A 103 9.75 11.43 -6.87
CA ARG A 103 8.76 12.50 -6.99
C ARG A 103 9.11 13.37 -8.20
N ASP A 104 8.08 13.91 -8.84
CA ASP A 104 8.26 14.81 -9.99
C ASP A 104 8.80 16.19 -9.56
N GLU A 105 9.06 17.05 -10.54
CA GLU A 105 9.56 18.42 -10.33
C GLU A 105 8.61 19.31 -9.51
N HIS A 106 7.34 18.92 -9.40
CA HIS A 106 6.32 19.61 -8.61
C HIS A 106 6.14 19.00 -7.21
N GLY A 107 6.92 17.97 -6.87
CA GLY A 107 6.86 17.26 -5.61
C GLY A 107 5.74 16.21 -5.53
N ASN A 108 5.05 15.90 -6.63
CA ASN A 108 4.03 14.85 -6.65
C ASN A 108 4.70 13.47 -6.72
N ALA A 109 4.07 12.47 -6.10
CA ALA A 109 4.54 11.10 -6.19
C ALA A 109 4.43 10.57 -7.62
N CYS A 110 5.51 10.00 -8.16
CA CYS A 110 5.48 9.31 -9.44
C CYS A 110 4.76 7.97 -9.28
N LEU A 111 3.46 7.96 -9.58
CA LEU A 111 2.59 6.78 -9.47
C LEU A 111 1.87 6.55 -10.80
N PRO A 112 1.58 5.28 -11.17
CA PRO A 112 0.69 4.99 -12.27
C PRO A 112 -0.69 5.61 -12.05
N THR A 113 -1.33 6.04 -13.13
CA THR A 113 -2.66 6.66 -13.10
C THR A 113 -3.71 5.75 -12.46
N TYR A 114 -3.56 4.42 -12.57
CA TYR A 114 -4.49 3.47 -11.94
C TYR A 114 -4.37 3.39 -10.41
N TYR A 115 -3.35 4.00 -9.79
CA TYR A 115 -3.09 3.93 -8.35
C TYR A 115 -3.29 5.27 -7.61
N THR A 116 -3.50 6.39 -8.32
CA THR A 116 -3.42 7.76 -7.76
C THR A 116 -4.36 8.05 -6.56
N SER A 117 -5.48 7.34 -6.40
CA SER A 117 -6.43 7.54 -5.30
C SER A 117 -6.15 6.70 -4.05
N ARG A 118 -5.11 5.86 -4.06
CA ARG A 118 -4.80 4.90 -2.98
C ARG A 118 -3.66 5.41 -2.11
N ILE A 119 -3.67 4.99 -0.84
CA ILE A 119 -2.58 5.27 0.10
C ILE A 119 -1.34 4.49 -0.35
N PHE A 120 -0.20 5.18 -0.37
CA PHE A 120 1.12 4.63 -0.71
C PHE A 120 2.09 4.81 0.47
N ILE A 121 3.25 4.16 0.39
CA ILE A 121 4.35 4.35 1.34
C ILE A 121 5.45 5.14 0.64
N ASP A 122 5.90 6.21 1.27
CA ASP A 122 6.90 7.11 0.69
C ASP A 122 8.31 6.65 1.05
N PHE A 123 9.11 6.31 0.04
CA PHE A 123 10.52 5.97 0.16
C PHE A 123 11.42 7.07 -0.43
N THR A 124 10.90 8.23 -0.83
CA THR A 124 11.71 9.29 -1.47
C THR A 124 12.68 9.97 -0.50
N ASP A 125 12.32 10.06 0.78
CA ASP A 125 13.16 10.65 1.83
C ASP A 125 14.01 9.57 2.54
N LEU A 126 15.32 9.55 2.23
CA LEU A 126 16.27 8.62 2.82
C LEU A 126 16.45 8.82 4.34
N THR A 127 16.16 10.01 4.88
CA THR A 127 16.23 10.25 6.33
C THR A 127 15.12 9.52 7.09
N ARG A 128 14.05 9.14 6.38
CA ARG A 128 12.88 8.41 6.90
C ARG A 128 12.85 6.94 6.47
N ALA A 129 13.93 6.44 5.85
CA ALA A 129 13.96 5.09 5.27
C ALA A 129 13.57 3.99 6.29
N THR A 130 14.05 4.09 7.53
CA THR A 130 13.69 3.15 8.61
C THR A 130 12.20 3.18 8.94
N ASP A 131 11.60 4.36 9.05
CA ASP A 131 10.17 4.51 9.32
C ASP A 131 9.33 3.91 8.18
N SER A 132 9.71 4.20 6.93
CA SER A 132 9.02 3.70 5.73
C SER A 132 9.14 2.17 5.61
N PHE A 133 10.30 1.62 5.95
CA PHE A 133 10.51 0.18 6.01
C PHE A 133 9.66 -0.48 7.13
N GLU A 134 9.62 0.10 8.33
CA GLU A 134 8.75 -0.39 9.40
C GLU A 134 7.27 -0.37 8.98
N GLN A 135 6.83 0.72 8.33
CA GLN A 135 5.47 0.84 7.80
C GLN A 135 5.16 -0.26 6.77
N LEU A 136 6.11 -0.56 5.88
CA LEU A 136 5.98 -1.63 4.90
C LEU A 136 5.85 -3.00 5.57
N VAL A 137 6.75 -3.34 6.49
CA VAL A 137 6.72 -4.62 7.22
C VAL A 137 5.39 -4.78 7.98
N ARG A 138 4.94 -3.72 8.65
CA ARG A 138 3.63 -3.70 9.33
C ARG A 138 2.46 -3.96 8.39
N TRP A 139 2.47 -3.36 7.19
CA TRP A 139 1.46 -3.60 6.17
C TRP A 139 1.48 -5.05 5.67
N ILE A 140 2.67 -5.63 5.46
CA ILE A 140 2.83 -7.02 5.03
C ILE A 140 2.20 -7.99 6.04
N PHE A 141 2.40 -7.75 7.35
CA PHE A 141 1.88 -8.60 8.42
C PHE A 141 0.47 -8.22 8.92
N ASP A 142 -0.21 -7.28 8.25
CA ASP A 142 -1.53 -6.75 8.67
C ASP A 142 -1.53 -6.25 10.13
N LYS A 143 -0.45 -5.56 10.53
CA LYS A 143 -0.25 -4.96 11.86
C LYS A 143 -0.26 -3.43 11.77
N PRO A 144 -1.44 -2.78 11.77
CA PRO A 144 -1.52 -1.33 11.62
C PRO A 144 -0.73 -0.59 12.70
N LEU A 145 -0.08 0.51 12.31
CA LEU A 145 0.69 1.37 13.20
C LEU A 145 -0.18 1.95 14.32
N TYR A 146 -1.38 2.42 13.95
CA TYR A 146 -2.36 2.98 14.88
C TYR A 146 -3.51 2.00 15.07
N LYS A 147 -3.74 1.58 16.33
CA LYS A 147 -4.89 0.75 16.70
C LYS A 147 -6.00 1.67 17.19
N LYS A 148 -7.21 1.48 16.64
CA LYS A 148 -8.40 2.19 17.10
C LYS A 148 -8.66 1.80 18.58
N PRO A 149 -8.74 2.76 19.51
CA PRO A 149 -9.08 2.45 20.90
C PRO A 149 -10.54 2.03 21.01
N ASP A 150 -10.87 1.34 22.11
CA ASP A 150 -12.25 0.98 22.42
C ASP A 150 -13.10 2.25 22.59
N VAL A 151 -14.35 2.16 22.12
CA VAL A 151 -15.30 3.25 22.29
C VAL A 151 -15.70 3.34 23.76
N GLY A 152 -15.48 4.51 24.37
CA GLY A 152 -15.87 4.79 25.75
C GLY A 152 -17.39 4.83 25.95
N ARG A 153 -17.81 4.96 27.21
CA ARG A 153 -19.24 5.11 27.52
C ARG A 153 -19.73 6.52 27.13
N PRO A 154 -20.98 6.66 26.65
CA PRO A 154 -21.60 7.97 26.47
C PRO A 154 -21.59 8.78 27.78
N PRO A 155 -21.32 10.10 27.73
CA PRO A 155 -21.36 10.96 28.90
C PRO A 155 -22.69 10.89 29.67
N ALA A 156 -22.61 10.94 31.00
CA ALA A 156 -23.78 10.76 31.88
C ALA A 156 -24.88 11.82 31.66
N TYR A 157 -24.52 13.05 31.27
CA TYR A 157 -25.48 14.13 31.01
C TYR A 157 -26.35 13.90 29.76
N LEU A 158 -25.99 12.96 28.89
CA LEU A 158 -26.82 12.56 27.75
C LEU A 158 -27.90 11.53 28.14
N LYS A 159 -27.91 11.05 29.39
CA LYS A 159 -28.91 10.09 29.89
C LYS A 159 -30.08 10.76 30.62
N SER A 160 -30.15 12.10 30.64
CA SER A 160 -31.23 12.83 31.28
C SER A 160 -32.20 13.41 30.25
N ASP A 161 -33.05 12.56 29.70
CA ASP A 161 -34.38 12.98 29.26
C ASP A 161 -35.37 12.42 30.30
N GLU A 162 -36.20 13.30 30.85
CA GLU A 162 -37.26 13.03 31.85
C GLU A 162 -36.82 12.76 33.31
N ALA A 163 -36.26 13.78 33.97
CA ALA A 163 -36.66 14.01 35.36
C ALA A 163 -37.70 15.14 35.35
N THR A 164 -38.97 14.77 35.28
CA THR A 164 -40.10 15.65 35.53
C THR A 164 -39.84 16.41 36.84
N ILE A 165 -39.51 17.70 36.74
CA ILE A 165 -39.44 18.57 37.91
C ILE A 165 -40.89 18.86 38.32
N THR A 166 -41.52 17.95 39.06
CA THR A 166 -42.73 18.27 39.81
C THR A 166 -42.34 19.15 41.00
N LEU A 167 -42.36 20.48 40.79
CA LEU A 167 -42.38 21.45 41.87
C LEU A 167 -43.76 21.36 42.55
N ALA A 168 -43.85 20.63 43.66
CA ALA A 168 -45.01 20.70 44.54
C ALA A 168 -44.95 22.01 45.33
N THR A 169 -45.76 22.99 44.92
CA THR A 169 -46.03 24.20 45.70
C THR A 169 -46.89 23.82 46.91
N SER A 170 -46.33 23.89 48.11
CA SER A 170 -47.12 23.87 49.35
C SER A 170 -47.16 25.28 49.90
N ALA A 171 -48.26 26.01 49.60
CA ALA A 171 -48.65 27.17 50.38
C ALA A 171 -49.30 26.66 51.67
N ALA A 172 -48.77 27.07 52.83
CA ALA A 172 -49.44 26.87 54.11
C ALA A 172 -49.86 28.24 54.66
N HIS A 173 -51.13 28.27 55.04
CA HIS A 173 -51.90 29.37 55.63
C HIS A 173 -51.42 29.78 57.02
#